data_AF-A0A9X1SHF9-F1
#
_entry.id   AF-A0A9X1SHF9-F1
#
_cell.length_a   1.000
_cell.length_b   1.000
_cell.length_c   1.000
_cell.angle_alpha   90.00
_cell.angle_beta   90.00
_cell.angle_gamma   90.00
#
_symmetry.space_group_name_H-M   'P 1'
#
loop_
_entity.id
_entity.type
_entity.pdbx_description
1 polymer ?
#
loop_
_entity_poly.entity_id
_entity_poly.type
_entity_poly.pdbx_seq_one_letter_code
_entity_poly.pdbx_strand_id
1 'polypeptide(L)'
;MNARGTWLVAAILLLAVSVAVLTTIYHWNRARAAIGYFGPEEAALIRSAQQVFLVRKVDGKTERRDISHVADLDDLKKALVEDASYQIPGKPNRCTPTWTTMLEFHEHGRSYEIEIDVDCGYIRAAGAQSQLDAEPIREGLQQFVAFAISRTTPITETNRSE
;
A
#
# COMPACT_ATOMS: atom_id res chain seq x y z
N MET A 1 -4.48 50.19 -21.99
CA MET A 1 -4.11 48.78 -22.24
C MET A 1 -3.88 48.09 -20.90
N ASN A 2 -4.51 46.94 -20.71
CA ASN A 2 -4.82 46.29 -19.43
C ASN A 2 -3.60 45.59 -18.77
N ALA A 3 -2.50 46.32 -18.54
CA ALA A 3 -1.29 45.75 -17.93
C ALA A 3 -1.56 45.08 -16.57
N ARG A 4 -2.47 45.62 -15.77
CA ARG A 4 -2.84 45.05 -14.46
C ARG A 4 -3.54 43.69 -14.57
N GLY A 5 -4.36 43.47 -15.61
CA GLY A 5 -5.04 42.19 -15.83
C GLY A 5 -4.08 41.09 -16.30
N THR A 6 -3.13 41.44 -17.18
CA THR A 6 -2.11 40.50 -17.67
C THR A 6 -1.17 40.03 -16.55
N TRP A 7 -0.75 40.93 -15.65
CA TRP A 7 0.08 40.57 -14.50
C TRP A 7 -0.62 39.66 -13.49
N LEU A 8 -1.92 39.86 -13.25
CA LEU A 8 -2.70 38.99 -12.37
C LEU A 8 -2.81 37.57 -12.94
N VAL A 9 -3.11 37.44 -14.24
CA VAL A 9 -3.15 36.13 -14.92
C VAL A 9 -1.79 35.46 -14.90
N ALA A 10 -0.71 36.20 -15.18
CA ALA A 10 0.65 35.67 -15.12
C ALA A 10 1.01 35.16 -13.72
N ALA A 11 0.63 35.88 -12.65
CA ALA A 11 0.87 35.48 -11.28
C ALA A 11 0.09 34.19 -10.90
N ILE A 12 -1.17 34.08 -11.32
CA ILE A 12 -2.00 32.88 -11.09
C ILE A 12 -1.40 31.67 -11.83
N LEU A 13 -1.00 31.84 -13.09
CA LEU A 13 -0.36 30.77 -13.86
C LEU A 13 0.95 30.32 -13.22
N LEU A 14 1.78 31.26 -12.75
CA LEU A 14 3.04 30.94 -12.09
C LEU A 14 2.81 30.20 -10.77
N LEU A 15 1.80 30.59 -10.00
CA LEU A 15 1.39 29.88 -8.78
C LEU A 15 0.95 28.44 -9.11
N ALA A 16 0.08 28.28 -10.11
CA ALA A 16 -0.43 26.97 -10.52
C ALA A 16 0.70 26.03 -10.97
N VAL A 17 1.65 26.54 -11.77
CA VAL A 17 2.83 25.77 -12.20
C VAL A 17 3.70 25.40 -11.00
N SER A 18 3.91 26.34 -10.07
CA SER A 18 4.72 26.11 -8.88
C SER A 18 4.12 25.02 -7.98
N VAL A 19 2.80 25.05 -7.76
CA VAL A 19 2.07 24.01 -7.03
C VAL A 19 2.19 22.67 -7.75
N ALA A 20 1.98 22.62 -9.07
CA ALA A 20 2.09 21.38 -9.85
C ALA A 20 3.49 20.75 -9.77
N VAL A 21 4.54 21.57 -9.86
CA VAL A 21 5.94 21.11 -9.74
C VAL A 21 6.21 20.57 -8.33
N LEU A 22 5.82 21.30 -7.28
CA LEU A 22 6.02 20.86 -5.90
C LEU A 22 5.29 19.55 -5.60
N THR A 23 4.04 19.41 -6.05
CA THR A 23 3.27 18.17 -5.92
C THR A 23 3.94 17.02 -6.64
N THR A 24 4.41 17.23 -7.87
CA THR A 24 5.12 16.19 -8.64
C THR A 24 6.39 15.72 -7.94
N ILE A 25 7.21 16.66 -7.43
CA ILE A 25 8.43 16.34 -6.68
C ILE A 25 8.10 15.56 -5.40
N TYR A 26 7.03 15.94 -4.70
CA TYR A 26 6.58 15.27 -3.49
C TYR A 26 6.21 13.80 -3.75
N HIS A 27 5.34 13.53 -4.74
CA HIS A 27 4.96 12.16 -5.10
C HIS A 27 6.16 11.35 -5.59
N TRP A 28 7.03 11.95 -6.40
CA TRP A 28 8.25 11.28 -6.89
C TRP A 28 9.18 10.84 -5.76
N ASN A 29 9.38 11.70 -4.75
CA ASN A 29 10.22 11.37 -3.60
C ASN A 29 9.61 10.25 -2.75
N ARG A 30 8.28 10.23 -2.58
CA ARG A 30 7.61 9.16 -1.84
C ARG A 30 7.67 7.82 -2.58
N ALA A 31 7.37 7.80 -3.88
CA ALA A 31 7.50 6.61 -4.71
C ALA A 31 8.92 6.01 -4.62
N ARG A 32 9.95 6.86 -4.70
CA ARG A 32 11.36 6.43 -4.49
C ARG A 32 11.61 5.84 -3.11
N ALA A 33 10.99 6.39 -2.07
CA ALA A 33 11.18 5.89 -0.71
C ALA A 33 10.53 4.51 -0.51
N ALA A 34 9.35 4.27 -1.08
CA ALA A 34 8.74 2.93 -1.09
C ALA A 34 9.58 1.94 -1.91
N ILE A 35 10.02 2.32 -3.11
CA ILE A 35 10.93 1.48 -3.92
C ILE A 35 12.23 1.20 -3.17
N GLY A 36 12.78 2.18 -2.44
CA GLY A 36 13.98 2.01 -1.63
C GLY A 36 13.77 1.08 -0.44
N TYR A 37 12.56 1.02 0.12
CA TYR A 37 12.22 0.13 1.23
C TYR A 37 11.94 -1.30 0.77
N PHE A 38 11.06 -1.49 -0.22
CA PHE A 38 10.66 -2.81 -0.69
C PHE A 38 11.71 -3.45 -1.60
N GLY A 39 12.45 -2.63 -2.36
CA GLY A 39 13.28 -3.06 -3.47
C GLY A 39 12.55 -2.87 -4.81
N PRO A 40 13.28 -2.58 -5.91
CA PRO A 40 12.68 -2.30 -7.20
C PRO A 40 12.01 -3.52 -7.84
N GLU A 41 12.51 -4.73 -7.59
CA GLU A 41 11.90 -5.95 -8.14
C GLU A 41 10.61 -6.31 -7.41
N GLU A 42 10.61 -6.14 -6.10
CA GLU A 42 9.50 -6.41 -5.20
C GLU A 42 8.38 -5.39 -5.42
N ALA A 43 8.73 -4.11 -5.56
CA ALA A 43 7.81 -3.05 -5.95
C ALA A 43 7.16 -3.33 -7.32
N ALA A 44 7.95 -3.81 -8.30
CA ALA A 44 7.41 -4.22 -9.59
C ALA A 44 6.44 -5.40 -9.43
N LEU A 45 6.83 -6.44 -8.68
CA LEU A 45 5.99 -7.61 -8.41
C LEU A 45 4.67 -7.24 -7.74
N ILE A 46 4.67 -6.40 -6.69
CA ILE A 46 3.45 -5.94 -6.03
C ILE A 46 2.49 -5.28 -7.05
N ARG A 47 3.04 -4.46 -7.95
CA ARG A 47 2.26 -3.75 -8.96
C ARG A 47 1.69 -4.69 -10.02
N SER A 48 2.47 -5.64 -10.54
CA SER A 48 2.06 -6.53 -11.63
C SER A 48 1.47 -7.87 -11.18
N ALA A 49 1.41 -8.15 -9.87
CA ALA A 49 0.84 -9.36 -9.31
C ALA A 49 -0.57 -9.65 -9.85
N GLN A 50 -0.69 -10.77 -10.54
CA GLN A 50 -1.97 -11.26 -11.08
C GLN A 50 -2.78 -11.99 -10.02
N GLN A 51 -2.09 -12.56 -9.03
CA GLN A 51 -2.70 -13.27 -7.93
C GLN A 51 -2.34 -12.58 -6.62
N VAL A 52 -3.36 -12.24 -5.83
CA VAL A 52 -3.17 -11.63 -4.53
C VAL A 52 -4.01 -12.38 -3.50
N PHE A 53 -3.38 -12.78 -2.39
CA PHE A 53 -4.05 -13.46 -1.30
C PHE A 53 -4.02 -12.62 -0.04
N LEU A 54 -5.15 -12.59 0.67
CA LEU A 54 -5.24 -12.11 2.04
C LEU A 54 -5.10 -13.30 2.98
N VAL A 55 -4.07 -13.28 3.82
CA VAL A 55 -3.81 -14.29 4.83
C VAL A 55 -4.03 -13.68 6.21
N ARG A 56 -4.81 -14.36 7.06
CA ARG A 56 -5.12 -13.92 8.41
C ARG A 56 -4.96 -15.06 9.41
N LYS A 57 -4.45 -14.74 10.60
CA LYS A 57 -4.46 -15.64 11.76
C LYS A 57 -5.68 -15.32 12.62
N VAL A 58 -6.66 -16.23 12.65
CA VAL A 58 -7.90 -16.12 13.42
C VAL A 58 -8.06 -17.37 14.28
N ASP A 59 -8.18 -17.21 15.61
CA ASP A 59 -8.35 -18.31 16.56
C ASP A 59 -7.31 -19.44 16.41
N GLY A 60 -6.06 -19.08 16.14
CA GLY A 60 -4.95 -20.02 15.94
C GLY A 60 -4.98 -20.77 14.60
N LYS A 61 -5.92 -20.44 13.70
CA LYS A 61 -6.00 -20.98 12.34
C LYS A 61 -5.56 -19.92 11.33
N THR A 62 -4.92 -20.38 10.26
CA THR A 62 -4.59 -19.54 9.12
C THR A 62 -5.74 -19.60 8.12
N GLU A 63 -6.40 -18.46 7.89
CA GLU A 63 -7.35 -18.28 6.80
C GLU A 63 -6.65 -17.61 5.63
N ARG A 64 -6.70 -18.24 4.45
CA ARG A 64 -6.20 -17.68 3.20
C ARG A 64 -7.38 -17.41 2.27
N ARG A 65 -7.46 -16.22 1.69
CA ARG A 65 -8.53 -15.81 0.78
C ARG A 65 -7.92 -15.27 -0.50
N ASP A 66 -8.42 -15.69 -1.66
CA ASP A 66 -8.06 -15.09 -2.94
C ASP A 66 -8.80 -13.75 -3.08
N ILE A 67 -8.04 -12.66 -3.17
CA ILE A 67 -8.57 -11.30 -3.30
C ILE A 67 -8.24 -10.67 -4.66
N SER A 68 -7.75 -11.47 -5.63
CA SER A 68 -7.27 -11.00 -6.94
C SER A 68 -8.32 -10.24 -7.76
N HIS A 69 -9.61 -10.44 -7.46
CA HIS A 69 -10.74 -9.82 -8.15
C HIS A 69 -11.58 -8.91 -7.24
N VAL A 70 -11.09 -8.58 -6.05
CA VAL A 70 -11.77 -7.65 -5.14
C VAL A 70 -11.64 -6.23 -5.72
N ALA A 71 -12.74 -5.48 -5.70
CA ALA A 71 -12.73 -4.07 -6.09
C ALA A 71 -11.69 -3.29 -5.26
N ASP A 72 -11.10 -2.25 -5.85
CA ASP A 72 -10.11 -1.38 -5.23
C ASP A 72 -8.74 -2.04 -4.91
N LEU A 73 -8.50 -3.29 -5.35
CA LEU A 73 -7.18 -3.94 -5.24
C LEU A 73 -6.10 -3.15 -5.98
N ASP A 74 -6.40 -2.60 -7.14
CA ASP A 74 -5.45 -1.79 -7.91
C ASP A 74 -5.11 -0.50 -7.17
N ASP A 75 -6.08 0.12 -6.49
CA ASP A 75 -5.85 1.32 -5.69
C ASP A 75 -5.03 1.00 -4.44
N LEU A 76 -5.23 -0.16 -3.83
CA LEU A 76 -4.35 -0.66 -2.77
C LEU A 76 -2.91 -0.83 -3.28
N LYS A 77 -2.70 -1.50 -4.43
CA LYS A 77 -1.36 -1.68 -5.00
C LYS A 77 -0.64 -0.35 -5.27
N LYS A 78 -1.37 0.64 -5.82
CA LYS A 78 -0.86 1.99 -6.03
C LYS A 78 -0.54 2.69 -4.71
N ALA A 79 -1.42 2.62 -3.72
CA ALA A 79 -1.19 3.19 -2.40
C ALA A 79 0.07 2.58 -1.74
N LEU A 80 0.30 1.29 -1.98
CA LEU A 80 1.42 0.56 -1.40
C LEU A 80 2.77 0.92 -2.01
N VAL A 81 2.83 1.17 -3.33
CA VAL A 81 4.11 1.30 -4.06
C VAL A 81 4.30 2.67 -4.73
N GLU A 82 3.24 3.23 -5.31
CA GLU A 82 3.32 4.42 -6.16
C GLU A 82 3.12 5.70 -5.36
N ASP A 83 2.03 5.80 -4.61
CA ASP A 83 1.77 6.95 -3.75
C ASP A 83 2.59 6.91 -2.48
N ALA A 84 3.02 5.69 -2.10
CA ALA A 84 3.86 5.42 -0.94
C ALA A 84 3.34 6.22 0.26
N SER A 85 2.06 5.98 0.58
CA SER A 85 1.28 6.75 1.55
C SER A 85 1.69 6.45 3.00
N TYR A 86 2.99 6.34 3.22
CA TYR A 86 3.65 6.04 4.47
C TYR A 86 4.44 7.23 4.97
N GLN A 87 4.57 7.34 6.29
CA GLN A 87 5.50 8.28 6.89
C GLN A 87 6.89 7.62 6.94
N ILE A 88 7.86 8.27 6.28
CA ILE A 88 9.26 7.86 6.25
C ILE A 88 10.09 9.09 6.64
N PRO A 89 10.78 9.10 7.81
CA PRO A 89 10.77 8.05 8.83
C PRO A 89 9.40 7.92 9.51
N GLY A 90 9.05 6.71 9.95
CA GLY A 90 7.80 6.46 10.65
C GLY A 90 7.74 7.21 11.98
N LYS A 91 6.54 7.63 12.40
CA LYS A 91 6.40 8.20 13.74
C LYS A 91 6.41 7.07 14.78
N PRO A 92 7.16 7.22 15.89
CA PRO A 92 7.08 6.27 16.99
C PRO A 92 5.67 6.33 17.59
N ASN A 93 4.91 5.25 17.41
CA ASN A 93 3.63 5.03 18.07
C ASN A 93 3.82 3.96 19.16
N ARG A 94 3.06 4.06 20.26
CA ARG A 94 3.13 3.16 21.43
C ARG A 94 2.40 1.82 21.22
N CYS A 95 1.90 1.55 20.02
CA CYS A 95 1.21 0.33 19.65
C CYS A 95 2.23 -0.77 19.36
N THR A 96 2.00 -1.96 19.93
CA THR A 96 2.80 -3.14 19.65
C THR A 96 2.09 -3.96 18.58
N PRO A 97 2.63 -4.06 17.36
CA PRO A 97 1.95 -4.77 16.29
C PRO A 97 1.94 -6.28 16.51
N THR A 98 0.84 -6.91 16.10
CA THR A 98 0.56 -8.33 16.25
C THR A 98 0.83 -9.13 14.98
N TRP A 99 0.91 -8.47 13.81
CA TRP A 99 1.21 -9.07 12.51
C TRP A 99 0.36 -10.30 12.20
N THR A 100 -0.95 -10.17 12.41
CA THR A 100 -1.92 -11.25 12.17
C THR A 100 -2.46 -11.26 10.75
N THR A 101 -2.27 -10.19 9.99
CA THR A 101 -2.76 -10.04 8.63
C THR A 101 -1.58 -9.86 7.66
N MET A 102 -1.67 -10.49 6.50
CA MET A 102 -0.65 -10.47 5.48
C MET A 102 -1.28 -10.44 4.08
N LEU A 103 -0.65 -9.72 3.16
CA LEU A 103 -0.93 -9.77 1.74
C LEU A 103 0.18 -10.54 1.04
N GLU A 104 -0.19 -11.55 0.27
CA GLU A 104 0.74 -12.27 -0.60
C GLU A 104 0.49 -11.84 -2.04
N PHE A 105 1.51 -11.30 -2.69
CA PHE A 105 1.50 -10.94 -4.10
C PHE A 105 2.22 -12.04 -4.88
N HIS A 106 1.60 -12.58 -5.92
CA HIS A 106 2.15 -13.67 -6.72
C HIS A 106 2.15 -13.31 -8.21
N GLU A 107 3.29 -13.53 -8.85
CA GLU A 107 3.46 -13.34 -10.29
C GLU A 107 4.56 -14.24 -10.85
N HIS A 108 4.27 -14.96 -11.94
CA HIS A 108 5.26 -15.80 -12.64
C HIS A 108 6.08 -16.74 -11.72
N GLY A 109 5.45 -17.30 -10.68
CA GLY A 109 6.09 -18.19 -9.71
C GLY A 109 6.94 -17.50 -8.64
N ARG A 110 7.01 -16.16 -8.64
CA ARG A 110 7.57 -15.35 -7.54
C ARG A 110 6.46 -14.94 -6.59
N SER A 111 6.78 -14.84 -5.31
CA SER A 111 5.89 -14.28 -4.30
C SER A 111 6.58 -13.16 -3.51
N TYR A 112 5.77 -12.21 -3.03
CA TYR A 112 6.20 -11.19 -2.08
C TYR A 112 5.13 -11.00 -1.01
N GLU A 113 5.55 -10.88 0.23
CA GLU A 113 4.65 -10.86 1.39
C GLU A 113 4.78 -9.54 2.13
N ILE A 114 3.64 -8.90 2.40
CA ILE A 114 3.53 -7.69 3.19
C ILE A 114 2.69 -8.00 4.42
N GLU A 115 3.30 -7.91 5.60
CA GLU A 115 2.59 -8.00 6.86
C GLU A 115 1.94 -6.65 7.19
N ILE A 116 0.69 -6.69 7.61
CA ILE A 116 -0.14 -5.52 7.90
C ILE A 116 -0.66 -5.65 9.32
N ASP A 117 -0.45 -4.61 10.11
CA ASP A 117 -1.17 -4.37 11.35
C ASP A 117 -2.14 -3.20 11.12
N VAL A 118 -3.39 -3.54 10.81
CA VAL A 118 -4.44 -2.57 10.50
C VAL A 118 -4.87 -1.75 11.72
N ASP A 119 -4.62 -2.23 12.94
CA ASP A 119 -5.00 -1.56 14.18
C ASP A 119 -3.96 -0.51 14.56
N CYS A 120 -2.68 -0.90 14.52
CA CYS A 120 -1.56 0.00 14.78
C CYS A 120 -1.23 0.92 13.59
N GLY A 121 -1.76 0.66 12.40
CA GLY A 121 -1.44 1.42 11.19
C GLY A 121 -0.01 1.17 10.71
N TYR A 122 0.47 -0.07 10.81
CA TYR A 122 1.82 -0.43 10.39
C TYR A 122 1.81 -1.45 9.28
N ILE A 123 2.81 -1.35 8.40
CA ILE A 123 3.11 -2.41 7.44
C ILE A 123 4.59 -2.73 7.46
N ARG A 124 4.96 -3.91 6.99
CA ARG A 124 6.35 -4.27 6.70
C ARG A 124 6.42 -5.36 5.65
N ALA A 125 7.55 -5.46 4.98
CA ALA A 125 7.87 -6.68 4.24
C ALA A 125 8.01 -7.85 5.22
N ALA A 126 7.53 -9.05 4.84
CA ALA A 126 7.63 -10.21 5.71
C ALA A 126 9.09 -10.50 6.07
N GLY A 127 9.36 -10.65 7.37
CA GLY A 127 10.71 -10.88 7.90
C GLY A 127 11.61 -9.63 7.95
N ALA A 128 11.16 -8.46 7.49
CA ALA A 128 11.91 -7.22 7.64
C ALA A 128 11.92 -6.73 9.11
N GLN A 129 13.05 -6.15 9.52
CA GLN A 129 13.19 -5.56 10.86
C GLN A 129 12.61 -4.15 10.94
N SER A 130 12.57 -3.44 9.82
CA SER A 130 12.01 -2.09 9.72
C SER A 130 10.55 -2.16 9.30
N GLN A 131 9.73 -1.27 9.86
CA GLN A 131 8.31 -1.11 9.53
C GLN A 131 8.05 0.29 8.96
N LEU A 132 7.00 0.40 8.16
CA LEU A 132 6.49 1.66 7.63
C LEU A 132 5.23 2.08 8.40
N ASP A 133 5.14 3.37 8.69
CA ASP A 133 3.97 4.00 9.29
C ASP A 133 2.93 4.27 8.19
N ALA A 134 1.90 3.45 8.16
CA ALA A 134 0.78 3.50 7.23
C ALA A 134 -0.44 4.23 7.83
N GLU A 135 -0.27 5.03 8.88
CA GLU A 135 -1.36 5.83 9.47
C GLU A 135 -2.15 6.64 8.44
N PRO A 136 -1.53 7.29 7.41
CA PRO A 136 -2.28 8.04 6.41
C PRO A 136 -3.29 7.21 5.60
N ILE A 137 -3.09 5.90 5.51
CA ILE A 137 -3.98 4.97 4.78
C ILE A 137 -4.64 3.95 5.69
N ARG A 138 -4.51 4.08 7.02
CA ARG A 138 -5.03 3.08 7.98
C ARG A 138 -6.51 2.81 7.77
N GLU A 139 -7.31 3.87 7.67
CA GLU A 139 -8.76 3.74 7.46
C GLU A 139 -9.09 3.02 6.15
N GLY A 140 -8.42 3.40 5.06
CA GLY A 140 -8.58 2.75 3.76
C GLY A 140 -8.18 1.27 3.79
N LEU A 141 -7.08 0.93 4.48
CA LEU A 141 -6.66 -0.46 4.68
C LEU A 141 -7.67 -1.27 5.49
N GLN A 142 -8.22 -0.70 6.57
CA GLN A 142 -9.25 -1.34 7.38
C GLN A 142 -10.52 -1.61 6.56
N GLN A 143 -10.98 -0.62 5.81
CA GLN A 143 -12.14 -0.75 4.93
C GLN A 143 -11.91 -1.78 3.84
N PHE A 144 -10.75 -1.75 3.18
CA PHE A 144 -10.39 -2.72 2.15
C PHE A 144 -10.35 -4.15 2.71
N VAL A 145 -9.67 -4.36 3.84
CA VAL A 145 -9.58 -5.70 4.47
C VAL A 145 -10.97 -6.21 4.85
N ALA A 146 -11.80 -5.37 5.49
CA ALA A 146 -13.17 -5.73 5.83
C ALA A 146 -14.00 -6.06 4.58
N PHE A 147 -13.87 -5.26 3.52
CA PHE A 147 -14.55 -5.48 2.25
C PHE A 147 -14.11 -6.79 1.60
N ALA A 148 -12.80 -7.04 1.49
CA ALA A 148 -12.23 -8.27 0.95
C ALA A 148 -12.75 -9.51 1.70
N ILE A 149 -12.77 -9.47 3.04
CA ILE A 149 -13.32 -10.54 3.88
C ILE A 149 -14.81 -10.78 3.58
N SER A 150 -15.59 -9.71 3.39
CA SER A 150 -17.04 -9.82 3.12
C SER A 150 -17.37 -10.38 1.74
N ARG A 151 -16.43 -10.29 0.78
CA ARG A 151 -16.64 -10.66 -0.63
C ARG A 151 -15.97 -11.95 -1.06
N THR A 152 -15.10 -12.50 -0.22
CA THR A 152 -14.30 -13.69 -0.55
C THR A 152 -14.51 -14.77 0.49
N THR A 153 -14.38 -16.03 0.10
CA THR A 153 -14.45 -17.18 1.01
C THR A 153 -13.05 -17.69 1.33
N PRO A 154 -12.80 -18.20 2.56
CA PRO A 154 -11.56 -18.90 2.86
C PRO A 154 -11.33 -20.05 1.88
N ILE A 155 -10.12 -20.13 1.35
CA ILE A 155 -9.63 -21.30 0.64
C ILE A 155 -9.43 -22.36 1.72
N THR A 156 -10.20 -23.43 1.64
CA THR A 156 -9.95 -24.60 2.48
C THR A 156 -8.72 -25.28 1.91
N GLU A 157 -7.64 -25.39 2.69
CA GLU A 157 -6.51 -26.24 2.32
C GLU A 157 -7.00 -27.69 2.27
N THR A 158 -7.42 -28.14 1.09
CA THR A 158 -7.48 -29.58 0.82
C THR A 158 -6.05 -30.06 0.85
N ASN A 159 -5.67 -30.78 1.92
CA ASN A 159 -4.39 -31.50 2.07
C ASN A 159 -3.89 -31.98 0.70
N ARG A 160 -2.91 -31.31 0.12
CA ARG A 160 -2.05 -31.90 -0.90
C ARG A 160 -1.05 -32.76 -0.14
N SER A 161 -1.46 -33.98 0.12
CA SER A 161 -0.54 -35.09 0.31
C SER A 161 0.04 -35.42 -1.08
N GLU A 162 1.27 -34.99 -1.34
CA GLU A 162 2.19 -35.63 -2.30
C GLU A 162 3.57 -35.75 -1.65
#